data_AF-A0A6G3SE51-F1
#
_entry.id   AF-A0A6G3SE51-F1
#
_cell.length_a   1.000
_cell.length_b   1.000
_cell.length_c   1.000
_cell.angle_alpha   90.00
_cell.angle_beta   90.00
_cell.angle_gamma   90.00
#
_symmetry.space_group_name_H-M   'P 1'
#
loop_
_entity.id
_entity.type
_entity.pdbx_description
1 polymer ?
#
loop_
_entity_poly.entity_id
_entity_poly.type
_entity_poly.pdbx_seq_one_letter_code
_entity_poly.pdbx_strand_id
1 'polypeptide(L)'
;LRTGDAADPARIAELAAGQDLVVSATRPAPGREPELAAVAQALLAGLHATGVRLLLVGGAAGLVVPGTGGRTVVEAPDFPSSLRPIALACNEQLAVCRATGHDVDWTYLAPAALLEPGERTGRYRLGTDDLLVDADGVCTLSMEDLAVVLLDEAERPKHHRTRFTAAY
;
A
#
# COMPACT_ATOMS: atom_id res chain seq x y z
N LEU A 1 16.39 -13.86 14.07
CA LEU A 1 15.16 -13.74 13.24
C LEU A 1 13.99 -14.25 14.05
N ARG A 2 12.87 -13.52 14.06
CA ARG A 2 11.58 -13.98 14.64
C ARG A 2 10.70 -14.49 13.50
N THR A 3 9.83 -15.45 13.80
CA THR A 3 8.85 -16.01 12.84
C THR A 3 7.44 -15.74 13.34
N GLY A 4 6.50 -15.47 12.43
CA GLY A 4 5.08 -15.28 12.74
C GLY A 4 4.24 -15.35 11.47
N ASP A 5 2.94 -15.58 11.65
CA ASP A 5 1.93 -15.53 10.60
C ASP A 5 1.27 -14.15 10.61
N ALA A 6 1.24 -13.47 9.47
CA ALA A 6 0.61 -12.17 9.31
C ALA A 6 -0.94 -12.24 9.27
N ALA A 7 -1.51 -13.44 9.31
CA ALA A 7 -2.94 -13.67 9.48
C ALA A 7 -3.35 -13.91 10.95
N ASP A 8 -2.40 -13.93 11.90
CA ASP A 8 -2.67 -14.13 13.34
C ASP A 8 -2.51 -12.82 14.12
N PRO A 9 -3.63 -12.16 14.52
CA PRO A 9 -3.58 -10.90 15.27
C PRO A 9 -2.84 -10.99 16.59
N ALA A 10 -2.93 -12.12 17.30
CA ALA A 10 -2.26 -12.28 18.59
C ALA A 10 -0.74 -12.36 18.39
N ARG A 11 -0.30 -13.08 17.34
CA ARG A 11 1.12 -13.14 16.99
C ARG A 11 1.65 -11.79 16.51
N ILE A 12 0.85 -11.03 15.76
CA ILE A 12 1.19 -9.66 15.35
C ILE A 12 1.40 -8.77 16.58
N ALA A 13 0.46 -8.78 17.53
CA ALA A 13 0.55 -7.97 18.75
C ALA A 13 1.82 -8.29 19.56
N GLU A 14 2.12 -9.58 19.73
CA GLU A 14 3.33 -10.04 20.44
C GLU A 14 4.61 -9.57 19.73
N LEU A 15 4.67 -9.70 18.40
CA LEU A 15 5.86 -9.34 17.63
C LEU A 15 6.06 -7.83 17.50
N ALA A 16 4.97 -7.06 17.49
CA ALA A 16 4.98 -5.60 17.42
C ALA A 16 5.27 -4.93 18.78
N ALA A 17 5.29 -5.69 19.89
CA ALA A 17 5.56 -5.14 21.20
C ALA A 17 6.92 -4.40 21.24
N GLY A 18 6.88 -3.14 21.66
CA GLY A 18 8.05 -2.26 21.74
C GLY A 18 8.57 -1.76 20.38
N GLN A 19 7.80 -1.90 19.30
CA GLN A 19 8.10 -1.30 18.00
C GLN A 19 7.33 0.01 17.81
N ASP A 20 7.84 0.92 16.98
CA ASP A 20 7.15 2.16 16.64
C ASP A 20 6.23 2.01 15.41
N LEU A 21 6.58 1.08 14.52
CA LEU A 21 5.96 0.92 13.20
C LEU A 21 5.99 -0.54 12.74
N VAL A 22 4.93 -0.98 12.07
CA VAL A 22 4.90 -2.19 11.25
C VAL A 22 4.72 -1.80 9.78
N VAL A 23 5.59 -2.31 8.91
CA VAL A 23 5.47 -2.16 7.45
C VAL A 23 5.01 -3.48 6.85
N SER A 24 3.85 -3.48 6.19
CA SER A 24 3.34 -4.62 5.43
C SER A 24 3.72 -4.48 3.97
N ALA A 25 4.73 -5.24 3.55
CA ALA A 25 5.20 -5.33 2.16
C ALA A 25 4.98 -6.74 1.59
N THR A 26 3.92 -7.43 2.04
CA THR A 26 3.60 -8.78 1.58
C THR A 26 2.83 -8.74 0.27
N ARG A 27 3.07 -9.74 -0.58
CA ARG A 27 2.27 -10.00 -1.77
C ARG A 27 1.89 -11.48 -1.77
N PRO A 28 0.58 -11.82 -1.83
CA PRO A 28 0.17 -13.21 -1.91
C PRO A 28 0.64 -13.84 -3.22
N ALA A 29 0.81 -15.16 -3.21
CA ALA A 29 1.04 -15.92 -4.43
C ALA A 29 -0.18 -15.84 -5.37
N PRO A 30 -0.01 -16.00 -6.69
CA PRO A 30 -1.13 -16.06 -7.63
C PRO A 30 -2.18 -17.09 -7.20
N GLY A 31 -3.46 -16.71 -7.23
CA GLY A 31 -4.58 -17.51 -6.76
C GLY A 31 -4.89 -17.38 -5.26
N ARG A 32 -4.07 -16.64 -4.50
CA ARG A 32 -4.27 -16.35 -3.07
C ARG A 32 -4.54 -14.86 -2.80
N GLU A 33 -4.93 -14.11 -3.82
CA GLU A 33 -5.13 -12.65 -3.74
C GLU A 33 -6.06 -12.21 -2.59
N PRO A 34 -7.17 -12.91 -2.25
CA PRO A 34 -8.02 -12.54 -1.11
C PRO A 34 -7.31 -12.46 0.23
N GLU A 35 -6.14 -13.11 0.38
CA GLU A 35 -5.36 -13.07 1.62
C GLU A 35 -4.79 -11.71 1.92
N LEU A 36 -4.62 -10.85 0.91
CA LEU A 36 -4.10 -9.51 1.11
C LEU A 36 -5.03 -8.69 2.02
N ALA A 37 -6.35 -8.83 1.84
CA ALA A 37 -7.35 -8.19 2.67
C ALA A 37 -7.42 -8.83 4.07
N ALA A 38 -7.37 -10.16 4.16
CA ALA A 38 -7.37 -10.88 5.42
C ALA A 38 -6.15 -10.52 6.30
N VAL A 39 -4.96 -10.41 5.69
CA VAL A 39 -3.75 -9.96 6.38
C VAL A 39 -3.87 -8.51 6.84
N ALA A 40 -4.44 -7.61 6.03
CA ALA A 40 -4.68 -6.23 6.48
C ALA A 40 -5.66 -6.16 7.66
N GLN A 41 -6.73 -6.97 7.65
CA GLN A 41 -7.65 -7.09 8.78
C GLN A 41 -6.91 -7.58 10.04
N ALA A 42 -6.09 -8.63 9.91
CA ALA A 42 -5.34 -9.19 11.03
C ALA A 42 -4.31 -8.21 11.59
N LEU A 43 -3.61 -7.46 10.74
CA LEU A 43 -2.68 -6.40 11.14
C LEU A 43 -3.40 -5.29 11.91
N LEU A 44 -4.52 -4.79 11.40
CA LEU A 44 -5.30 -3.75 12.07
C LEU A 44 -5.85 -4.22 13.42
N ALA A 45 -6.32 -5.46 13.50
CA ALA A 45 -6.79 -6.06 14.75
C ALA A 45 -5.66 -6.27 15.76
N GLY A 46 -4.51 -6.79 15.31
CA GLY A 46 -3.36 -7.08 16.18
C GLY A 46 -2.67 -5.81 16.69
N LEU A 47 -2.70 -4.72 15.92
CA LEU A 47 -2.12 -3.43 16.32
C LEU A 47 -3.12 -2.52 17.05
N HIS A 48 -4.39 -2.91 17.15
CA HIS A 48 -5.39 -2.12 17.87
C HIS A 48 -4.98 -1.86 19.33
N ALA A 49 -5.08 -0.59 19.76
CA ALA A 49 -4.75 -0.14 21.11
C ALA A 49 -3.28 -0.35 21.54
N THR A 50 -2.38 -0.68 20.60
CA THR A 50 -0.94 -0.83 20.89
C THR A 50 -0.17 0.49 20.79
N GLY A 51 -0.72 1.48 20.07
CA GLY A 51 -0.02 2.72 19.70
C GLY A 51 0.97 2.56 18.53
N VAL A 52 1.16 1.34 18.03
CA VAL A 52 2.07 1.05 16.90
C VAL A 52 1.42 1.47 15.59
N ARG A 53 2.16 2.23 14.76
CA ARG A 53 1.71 2.65 13.43
C ARG A 53 1.73 1.50 12.44
N LEU A 54 0.92 1.59 11.39
CA LEU A 54 0.89 0.61 10.29
C LEU A 54 1.08 1.27 8.93
N LEU A 55 2.09 0.86 8.17
CA LEU A 55 2.31 1.30 6.79
C LEU A 55 2.12 0.12 5.84
N LEU A 56 1.15 0.19 4.94
CA LEU A 56 0.86 -0.88 3.98
C LEU A 56 1.33 -0.49 2.58
N VAL A 57 2.03 -1.41 1.91
CA VAL A 57 2.28 -1.35 0.47
C VAL A 57 1.06 -1.90 -0.25
N GLY A 58 0.49 -1.08 -1.12
CA GLY A 58 -0.76 -1.34 -1.80
C GLY A 58 -0.66 -1.64 -3.28
N GLY A 59 -1.63 -1.14 -4.04
CA GLY A 59 -1.64 -1.18 -5.50
C GLY A 59 -2.16 0.11 -6.15
N ALA A 60 -1.71 0.37 -7.39
CA ALA A 60 -2.12 1.53 -8.18
C ALA A 60 -3.55 1.45 -8.72
N ALA A 61 -4.19 0.28 -8.65
CA ALA A 61 -5.45 -0.06 -9.29
C ALA A 61 -6.60 0.91 -9.02
N GLY A 62 -6.68 1.42 -7.79
CA GLY A 62 -7.70 2.37 -7.36
C GLY A 62 -7.29 3.84 -7.45
N LEU A 63 -6.15 4.17 -8.07
CA LEU A 63 -5.79 5.56 -8.37
C LEU A 63 -6.64 6.06 -9.55
N VAL A 64 -7.05 7.32 -9.51
CA VAL A 64 -7.85 7.97 -10.53
C VAL A 64 -6.96 8.40 -11.68
N VAL A 65 -7.32 8.03 -12.90
CA VAL A 65 -6.59 8.46 -14.10
C VAL A 65 -6.94 9.92 -14.39
N PRO A 66 -5.98 10.86 -14.39
CA PRO A 66 -6.25 12.28 -14.64
C PRO A 66 -7.02 12.51 -15.94
N GLY A 67 -7.97 13.46 -15.92
CA GLY A 67 -8.73 13.86 -17.12
C GLY A 67 -9.81 12.88 -17.58
N THR A 68 -10.03 11.77 -16.88
CA THR A 68 -11.02 10.74 -17.27
C THR A 68 -12.40 10.89 -16.61
N GLY A 69 -12.60 11.90 -15.77
CA GLY A 69 -13.85 12.09 -15.03
C GLY A 69 -14.07 11.09 -13.90
N GLY A 70 -12.98 10.58 -13.30
CA GLY A 70 -13.04 9.70 -12.13
C GLY A 70 -12.80 8.21 -12.40
N ARG A 71 -12.41 7.83 -13.62
CA ARG A 71 -12.06 6.43 -13.93
C ARG A 71 -10.79 6.04 -13.19
N THR A 72 -10.81 4.87 -12.56
CA THR A 72 -9.63 4.28 -11.91
C THR A 72 -8.79 3.45 -12.87
N VAL A 73 -7.54 3.17 -12.50
CA VAL A 73 -6.62 2.35 -13.32
C VAL A 73 -7.23 0.99 -13.69
N VAL A 74 -7.91 0.31 -12.76
CA VAL A 74 -8.49 -1.03 -13.01
C VAL A 74 -9.73 -1.02 -13.93
N GLU A 75 -10.33 0.15 -14.11
CA GLU A 75 -11.46 0.40 -15.01
C GLU A 75 -11.03 0.80 -16.43
N ALA A 76 -9.72 0.95 -16.68
CA ALA A 76 -9.20 1.19 -18.01
C ALA A 76 -9.59 0.03 -18.96
N PRO A 77 -10.05 0.32 -20.20
CA PRO A 77 -10.47 -0.71 -21.15
C PRO A 77 -9.38 -1.73 -21.50
N ASP A 78 -8.13 -1.30 -21.46
CA ASP A 78 -6.92 -2.05 -21.77
C ASP A 78 -6.20 -2.62 -20.52
N PHE A 79 -6.84 -2.54 -19.34
CA PHE A 79 -6.25 -3.05 -18.11
C PHE A 79 -5.95 -4.57 -18.22
N PRO A 80 -4.71 -5.02 -17.94
CA PRO A 80 -4.32 -6.42 -18.12
C PRO A 80 -5.19 -7.38 -17.29
N SER A 81 -5.86 -8.33 -17.94
CA SER A 81 -6.77 -9.28 -17.28
C SER A 81 -6.06 -10.14 -16.23
N SER A 82 -4.78 -10.47 -16.45
CA SER A 82 -3.95 -11.22 -15.51
C SER A 82 -3.66 -10.47 -14.21
N LEU A 83 -3.67 -9.13 -14.23
CA LEU A 83 -3.44 -8.30 -13.05
C LEU A 83 -4.73 -7.97 -12.29
N ARG A 84 -5.91 -8.22 -12.89
CA ARG A 84 -7.20 -7.84 -12.31
C ARG A 84 -7.46 -8.47 -10.94
N PRO A 85 -7.15 -9.76 -10.68
CA PRO A 85 -7.36 -10.35 -9.37
C PRO A 85 -6.60 -9.61 -8.26
N ILE A 86 -5.29 -9.38 -8.46
CA ILE A 86 -4.47 -8.71 -7.45
C ILE A 86 -4.82 -7.22 -7.32
N ALA A 87 -5.18 -6.57 -8.42
CA ALA A 87 -5.65 -5.19 -8.42
C ALA A 87 -6.91 -4.99 -7.56
N LEU A 88 -7.89 -5.89 -7.70
CA LEU A 88 -9.10 -5.86 -6.88
C LEU A 88 -8.81 -6.19 -5.42
N ALA A 89 -7.89 -7.13 -5.15
CA ALA A 89 -7.47 -7.43 -3.78
C ALA A 89 -6.76 -6.24 -3.10
N CYS A 90 -5.95 -5.46 -3.82
CA CYS A 90 -5.38 -4.22 -3.28
C CYS A 90 -6.47 -3.17 -2.96
N ASN A 91 -7.51 -3.06 -3.79
CA ASN A 91 -8.65 -2.18 -3.50
C ASN A 91 -9.40 -2.64 -2.25
N GLU A 92 -9.60 -3.95 -2.08
CA GLU A 92 -10.22 -4.53 -0.88
C GLU A 92 -9.35 -4.29 0.37
N GLN A 93 -8.03 -4.43 0.25
CA GLN A 93 -7.08 -4.12 1.33
C GLN A 93 -7.23 -2.66 1.81
N LEU A 94 -7.35 -1.70 0.88
CA LEU A 94 -7.60 -0.29 1.22
C LEU A 94 -8.99 -0.09 1.81
N ALA A 95 -10.01 -0.78 1.29
CA ALA A 95 -11.37 -0.71 1.84
C ALA A 95 -11.42 -1.20 3.29
N VAL A 96 -10.72 -2.28 3.62
CA VAL A 96 -10.51 -2.77 4.98
C VAL A 96 -9.89 -1.70 5.87
N CYS A 97 -8.85 -1.01 5.40
CA CYS A 97 -8.22 0.07 6.16
C CYS A 97 -9.19 1.23 6.42
N ARG A 98 -9.98 1.62 5.42
CA ARG A 98 -10.97 2.71 5.53
C ARG A 98 -12.16 2.35 6.42
N ALA A 99 -12.59 1.10 6.41
CA ALA A 99 -13.73 0.62 7.18
C ALA A 99 -13.37 0.22 8.62
N THR A 100 -12.08 0.23 8.99
CA THR A 100 -11.63 -0.21 10.30
C THR A 100 -12.21 0.65 11.41
N GLY A 101 -12.80 -0.01 12.42
CA GLY A 101 -13.16 0.63 13.70
C GLY A 101 -11.99 0.67 14.69
N HIS A 102 -10.85 0.08 14.33
CA HIS A 102 -9.68 0.02 15.21
C HIS A 102 -8.93 1.36 15.21
N ASP A 103 -8.58 1.81 16.42
CA ASP A 103 -7.70 2.96 16.62
C ASP A 103 -6.24 2.62 16.26
N VAL A 104 -5.96 2.51 14.97
CA VAL A 104 -4.62 2.30 14.39
C VAL A 104 -4.32 3.47 13.47
N ASP A 105 -3.14 4.06 13.61
CA ASP A 105 -2.64 5.08 12.68
C ASP A 105 -2.03 4.39 11.46
N TRP A 106 -2.91 4.05 10.51
CA TRP A 106 -2.52 3.36 9.29
C TRP A 106 -2.23 4.36 8.16
N THR A 107 -1.31 4.01 7.27
CA THR A 107 -1.05 4.70 6.02
C THR A 107 -0.95 3.69 4.90
N TYR A 108 -1.53 4.01 3.75
CA TYR A 108 -1.54 3.14 2.58
C TYR A 108 -0.75 3.79 1.44
N LEU A 109 0.38 3.20 1.06
CA LEU A 109 1.15 3.63 -0.10
C LEU A 109 0.68 2.87 -1.33
N ALA A 110 -0.07 3.53 -2.22
CA ALA A 110 -0.32 3.04 -3.56
C ALA A 110 0.93 3.31 -4.42
N PRO A 111 1.69 2.29 -4.84
CA PRO A 111 2.87 2.50 -5.68
C PRO A 111 2.47 3.02 -7.07
N ALA A 112 3.46 3.46 -7.85
CA ALA A 112 3.29 3.72 -9.27
C ALA A 112 2.78 2.48 -10.02
N ALA A 113 2.12 2.69 -11.17
CA ALA A 113 1.58 1.60 -11.98
C ALA A 113 2.68 0.69 -12.55
N LEU A 114 3.82 1.28 -12.94
CA LEU A 114 5.03 0.57 -13.32
C LEU A 114 6.05 0.64 -12.17
N LEU A 115 6.22 -0.50 -11.48
CA LEU A 115 7.14 -0.66 -10.36
C LEU A 115 8.13 -1.77 -10.67
N GLU A 116 9.37 -1.40 -10.98
CA GLU A 116 10.44 -2.31 -11.39
C GLU A 116 11.75 -1.96 -10.66
N PRO A 117 12.70 -2.90 -10.56
CA PRO A 117 14.04 -2.56 -10.08
C PRO A 117 14.69 -1.46 -10.94
N GLY A 118 15.39 -0.53 -10.31
CA GLY A 118 15.96 0.63 -10.97
C GLY A 118 16.99 1.36 -10.11
N GLU A 119 17.04 2.70 -10.23
CA GLU A 119 17.97 3.53 -9.49
C GLU A 119 17.32 4.11 -8.22
N ARG A 120 18.11 4.21 -7.14
CA ARG A 120 17.75 4.96 -5.93
C ARG A 120 18.09 6.44 -6.11
N THR A 121 17.14 7.24 -6.58
CA THR A 121 17.39 8.66 -6.86
C THR A 121 17.03 9.58 -5.69
N GLY A 122 16.11 9.16 -4.81
CA GLY A 122 15.51 10.00 -3.77
C GLY A 122 14.70 11.17 -4.30
N ARG A 123 14.31 11.15 -5.58
CA ARG A 123 13.55 12.20 -6.25
C ARG A 123 12.25 11.63 -6.78
N TYR A 124 11.14 12.05 -6.18
CA TYR A 124 9.80 11.65 -6.56
C TYR A 124 8.81 12.75 -6.22
N ARG A 125 7.64 12.68 -6.86
CA ARG A 125 6.45 13.44 -6.50
C ARG A 125 5.57 12.60 -5.60
N LEU A 126 4.91 13.25 -4.66
CA LEU A 126 3.88 12.64 -3.83
C LEU A 126 2.51 13.13 -4.29
N GLY A 127 1.52 12.24 -4.18
CA GLY A 127 0.13 12.52 -4.50
C GLY A 127 -0.81 11.77 -3.55
N THR A 128 -2.11 11.94 -3.73
CA THR A 128 -3.12 11.28 -2.91
C THR A 128 -3.84 10.19 -3.70
N ASP A 129 -4.88 10.56 -4.43
CA ASP A 129 -5.82 9.65 -5.06
C ASP A 129 -5.68 9.59 -6.58
N ASP A 130 -5.00 10.56 -7.20
CA ASP A 130 -4.74 10.61 -8.63
C ASP A 130 -3.47 9.85 -9.01
N LEU A 131 -3.49 9.22 -10.18
CA LEU A 131 -2.33 8.61 -10.80
C LEU A 131 -1.34 9.71 -11.20
N LEU A 132 -0.09 9.58 -10.74
CA LEU A 132 0.98 10.48 -11.11
C LEU A 132 1.66 9.99 -12.39
N VAL A 133 1.48 10.74 -13.47
CA VAL A 133 2.10 10.47 -14.78
C VAL A 133 3.12 11.55 -15.13
N ASP A 134 4.16 11.18 -15.88
CA ASP A 134 5.10 12.12 -16.47
C ASP A 134 4.57 12.77 -17.77
N ALA A 135 5.43 13.50 -18.48
CA ALA A 135 5.07 14.18 -19.73
C ALA A 135 4.70 13.22 -20.87
N ASP A 136 5.16 11.97 -20.80
CA ASP A 136 4.88 10.92 -21.77
C ASP A 136 3.67 10.06 -21.36
N GLY A 137 3.02 10.39 -20.23
CA GLY A 137 1.86 9.69 -19.70
C GLY A 137 2.21 8.42 -18.91
N VAL A 138 3.48 8.24 -18.54
CA VAL A 138 3.95 7.04 -17.83
C VAL A 138 3.93 7.27 -16.33
N CYS A 139 3.34 6.33 -15.59
CA CYS A 139 3.37 6.31 -14.12
C CYS A 139 4.38 5.27 -13.66
N THR A 140 5.58 5.72 -13.27
CA THR A 140 6.68 4.82 -12.89
C THR A 140 7.43 5.29 -11.64
N LEU A 141 7.95 4.31 -10.89
CA LEU A 141 8.82 4.48 -9.73
C LEU A 141 9.71 3.22 -9.62
N SER A 142 10.97 3.37 -9.24
CA SER A 142 11.83 2.21 -8.94
C SER A 142 11.45 1.57 -7.60
N MET A 143 11.75 0.29 -7.43
CA MET A 143 11.62 -0.39 -6.13
C MET A 143 12.53 0.24 -5.06
N GLU A 144 13.69 0.73 -5.48
CA GLU A 144 14.65 1.42 -4.63
C GLU A 144 14.09 2.75 -4.10
N ASP A 145 13.45 3.55 -4.95
CA ASP A 145 12.80 4.78 -4.51
C ASP A 145 11.48 4.53 -3.80
N LEU A 146 10.75 3.44 -4.08
CA LEU A 146 9.63 3.02 -3.24
C LEU A 146 10.09 2.78 -1.79
N ALA A 147 11.24 2.14 -1.60
CA ALA A 147 11.82 1.96 -0.27
C ALA A 147 12.20 3.30 0.39
N VAL A 148 12.69 4.27 -0.37
CA VAL A 148 12.94 5.64 0.14
C VAL A 148 11.63 6.30 0.58
N VAL A 149 10.57 6.24 -0.24
CA VAL A 149 9.25 6.79 0.10
C VAL A 149 8.70 6.18 1.39
N LEU A 150 8.82 4.86 1.57
CA LEU A 150 8.39 4.18 2.79
C LEU A 150 9.18 4.63 4.02
N LEU A 151 10.51 4.78 3.90
CA LEU A 151 11.36 5.21 5.01
C LEU A 151 11.14 6.68 5.36
N ASP A 152 10.96 7.55 4.37
CA ASP A 152 10.61 8.96 4.59
C ASP A 152 9.32 9.11 5.40
N GLU A 153 8.27 8.33 5.07
CA GLU A 153 7.00 8.33 5.79
C GLU A 153 7.09 7.66 7.18
N ALA A 154 7.99 6.69 7.33
CA ALA A 154 8.27 6.06 8.61
C ALA A 154 8.92 7.06 9.58
N GLU A 155 9.99 7.73 9.14
CA GLU A 155 10.78 8.66 9.96
C GLU A 155 10.09 10.00 10.18
N ARG A 156 9.34 10.50 9.19
CA ARG A 156 8.68 11.80 9.21
C ARG A 156 7.23 11.66 8.75
N PRO A 157 6.34 11.10 9.59
CA PRO A 157 4.93 10.92 9.27
C PRO A 157 4.30 12.20 8.75
N LYS A 158 3.66 12.12 7.59
CA LYS A 158 2.82 13.19 7.02
C LYS A 158 1.40 12.71 6.75
N HIS A 159 1.21 11.40 6.65
CA HIS A 159 -0.05 10.78 6.32
C HIS A 159 -0.57 9.99 7.52
N HIS A 160 -1.85 10.18 7.83
CA HIS A 160 -2.53 9.52 8.93
C HIS A 160 -3.90 9.08 8.46
N ARG A 161 -4.18 7.77 8.56
CA ARG A 161 -5.44 7.13 8.16
C ARG A 161 -5.87 7.48 6.74
N THR A 162 -4.90 7.52 5.84
CA THR A 162 -5.13 7.90 4.44
C THR A 162 -4.25 7.10 3.50
N ARG A 163 -4.61 7.18 2.21
CA ARG A 163 -3.78 6.72 1.10
C ARG A 163 -2.94 7.87 0.57
N PHE A 164 -1.74 7.56 0.11
CA PHE A 164 -0.95 8.42 -0.74
C PHE A 164 -0.27 7.60 -1.85
N THR A 165 0.33 8.28 -2.81
CA THR A 165 1.07 7.66 -3.93
C THR A 165 2.37 8.39 -4.20
N ALA A 166 3.28 7.73 -4.92
CA ALA A 166 4.54 8.29 -5.37
C ALA A 166 4.89 7.80 -6.78
N ALA A 167 5.42 8.69 -7.59
CA ALA A 167 6.00 8.43 -8.91
C ALA A 167 7.03 9.53 -9.25
N TYR A 168 7.82 9.37 -10.30
CA TYR A 168 8.69 10.45 -10.80
C TYR A 168 7.88 11.65 -11.29
#